data_AF-W7Q9J0-F1
#
_entry.id   AF-W7Q9J0-F1
#
_cell.length_a   1.000
_cell.length_b   1.000
_cell.length_c   1.000
_cell.angle_alpha   90.00
_cell.angle_beta   90.00
_cell.angle_gamma   90.00
#
_symmetry.space_group_name_H-M   'P 1'
#
loop_
_entity.id
_entity.type
_entity.pdbx_description
1 polymer ?
#
loop_
_entity_poly.entity_id
_entity_poly.type
_entity_poly.pdbx_seq_one_letter_code
_entity_poly.pdbx_strand_id
1 'polypeptide(L)'
;MLLACGSSNVQHENSNSTSNEQNTGVHCSRLIELPIVAASDDGSHDDYEPNKSIDGDLASASRWSSDGVGKYIIFDLAEVVKIKQLQVLWFEGDSRNYYFDIDISHDKAQWTSVLVSGQSSGSQAGYELIDIDDTDGRYVRITGQGNSVDAWNSIVESQIWGCLEGDKTPTSEPTPVPTPEFNLDANLPPSGNFDLQDWTLGVPVDNNNDGKSDTIKENELANGYVHSDWFYTAADGGMVFKAPIDAPKTSTNTSYTRSELREMLRRGDSSIKTQGINQNNWIFSSYSPAEQAKAGGVDGELTATLKVDHVTTTGSSGQVGRVIVGQIHAKDDEPARLYYRLLPGHSKGSIYLAHEPTNGNSEQWYNMIGTRSNSAAEPADGIALGEVFSYSIKVTGHMLTVTIYRDGKADVVQTVDMSDSGFHTGTDQYMYFKAGVYNQNNSGDPNDFVQATFYRLHNTHSGYDH
;
A
#
# COMPACT_ATOMS: atom_id res chain seq x y z
N MET A 1 -22.91 -85.75 -24.42
CA MET A 1 -24.17 -85.10 -24.83
C MET A 1 -24.59 -84.23 -23.66
N LEU A 2 -24.73 -82.91 -23.86
CA LEU A 2 -25.10 -81.84 -22.89
C LEU A 2 -24.11 -81.59 -21.73
N LEU A 3 -23.82 -80.38 -21.23
CA LEU A 3 -24.06 -78.98 -21.58
C LEU A 3 -23.11 -78.14 -20.66
N ALA A 4 -22.79 -76.90 -21.04
CA ALA A 4 -21.87 -75.97 -20.36
C ALA A 4 -22.41 -75.27 -19.09
N CYS A 5 -21.49 -74.73 -18.25
CA CYS A 5 -21.38 -73.33 -17.76
C CYS A 5 -20.74 -73.19 -16.36
N GLY A 6 -20.02 -72.07 -16.15
CA GLY A 6 -19.62 -71.51 -14.84
C GLY A 6 -18.11 -71.53 -14.59
N SER A 7 -17.36 -70.47 -14.93
CA SER A 7 -17.00 -69.32 -14.05
C SER A 7 -16.21 -69.77 -12.81
N SER A 8 -15.05 -69.26 -12.43
CA SER A 8 -14.16 -68.19 -12.88
C SER A 8 -12.91 -68.34 -11.99
N ASN A 9 -11.72 -68.47 -12.59
CA ASN A 9 -10.47 -68.62 -11.83
C ASN A 9 -9.92 -67.27 -11.38
N VAL A 10 -9.66 -67.14 -10.09
CA VAL A 10 -8.70 -66.16 -9.55
C VAL A 10 -7.80 -66.91 -8.58
N GLN A 11 -6.52 -67.05 -8.93
CA GLN A 11 -5.46 -67.21 -7.94
C GLN A 11 -4.25 -66.37 -8.34
N HIS A 12 -3.74 -65.70 -7.31
CA HIS A 12 -2.57 -64.86 -7.20
C HIS A 12 -1.34 -65.29 -8.00
N GLU A 13 -0.63 -64.30 -8.54
CA GLU A 13 0.81 -64.21 -8.36
C GLU A 13 1.32 -62.78 -8.56
N ASN A 14 2.21 -62.36 -7.65
CA ASN A 14 2.87 -61.06 -7.61
C ASN A 14 3.85 -60.90 -8.78
N SER A 15 3.79 -59.77 -9.47
CA SER A 15 4.95 -59.24 -10.19
C SER A 15 5.02 -57.73 -10.04
N ASN A 16 6.12 -57.29 -9.44
CA ASN A 16 6.55 -55.91 -9.29
C ASN A 16 6.85 -55.32 -10.67
N SER A 17 6.11 -54.29 -11.11
CA SER A 17 6.55 -53.42 -12.19
C SER A 17 6.06 -52.00 -11.95
N THR A 18 7.02 -51.12 -11.74
CA THR A 18 6.94 -49.66 -11.77
C THR A 18 6.16 -49.14 -12.98
N SER A 19 5.06 -48.44 -12.75
CA SER A 19 4.50 -47.46 -13.69
C SER A 19 4.30 -46.14 -12.96
N ASN A 20 5.13 -45.17 -13.33
CA ASN A 20 4.90 -43.75 -13.15
C ASN A 20 3.55 -43.39 -13.79
N GLU A 21 2.54 -43.10 -12.98
CA GLU A 21 1.45 -42.23 -13.38
C GLU A 21 1.54 -40.99 -12.49
N GLN A 22 2.08 -39.92 -13.07
CA GLN A 22 1.97 -38.59 -12.48
C GLN A 22 0.52 -38.15 -12.56
N ASN A 23 -0.13 -38.12 -11.40
CA ASN A 23 -1.41 -37.49 -11.18
C ASN A 23 -1.23 -35.97 -11.29
N THR A 24 -1.51 -35.40 -12.47
CA THR A 24 -1.43 -33.95 -12.75
C THR A 24 -2.71 -33.21 -12.37
N GLY A 25 -3.27 -33.52 -11.19
CA GLY A 25 -4.34 -32.71 -10.60
C GLY A 25 -3.71 -31.52 -9.88
N VAL A 26 -3.81 -30.32 -10.48
CA VAL A 26 -3.43 -29.08 -9.81
C VAL A 26 -4.45 -28.82 -8.71
N HIS A 27 -4.00 -28.77 -7.45
CA HIS A 27 -4.84 -28.51 -6.29
C HIS A 27 -5.15 -27.01 -6.18
N CYS A 28 -6.34 -26.66 -5.69
CA CYS A 28 -6.62 -25.38 -5.06
C CYS A 28 -6.25 -25.52 -3.58
N SER A 29 -5.10 -25.01 -3.14
CA SER A 29 -4.68 -25.11 -1.73
C SER A 29 -5.55 -24.31 -0.77
N ARG A 30 -6.21 -23.24 -1.23
CA ARG A 30 -7.10 -22.41 -0.41
C ARG A 30 -8.12 -21.69 -1.28
N LEU A 31 -9.39 -21.79 -0.88
CA LEU A 31 -10.47 -20.95 -1.41
C LEU A 31 -10.42 -19.58 -0.75
N ILE A 32 -10.37 -18.51 -1.53
CA ILE A 32 -10.29 -17.12 -1.07
C ILE A 32 -11.42 -16.29 -1.68
N GLU A 33 -11.83 -15.22 -1.00
CA GLU A 33 -12.68 -14.19 -1.60
C GLU A 33 -11.83 -13.40 -2.61
N LEU A 34 -12.32 -13.30 -3.84
CA LEU A 34 -11.70 -12.62 -4.95
C LEU A 34 -12.17 -11.16 -4.96
N PRO A 35 -11.26 -10.18 -5.07
CA PRO A 35 -11.63 -8.77 -5.05
C PRO A 35 -12.47 -8.41 -6.28
N ILE A 36 -13.63 -7.77 -6.05
CA ILE A 36 -14.42 -7.17 -7.13
C ILE A 36 -14.02 -5.70 -7.24
N VAL A 37 -13.35 -5.32 -8.32
CA VAL A 37 -12.84 -3.94 -8.49
C VAL A 37 -13.86 -3.01 -9.14
N ALA A 38 -14.88 -3.56 -9.80
CA ALA A 38 -15.97 -2.80 -10.37
C ALA A 38 -17.20 -3.68 -10.60
N ALA A 39 -18.37 -3.06 -10.49
CA ALA A 39 -19.65 -3.62 -10.94
C ALA A 39 -20.25 -2.71 -12.03
N SER A 40 -20.86 -3.32 -13.03
CA SER A 40 -21.53 -2.63 -14.14
C SER A 40 -22.71 -3.45 -14.61
N ASP A 41 -23.73 -2.84 -15.20
CA ASP A 41 -24.89 -3.55 -15.76
C ASP A 41 -25.13 -3.16 -17.23
N ASP A 42 -26.32 -3.45 -17.75
CA ASP A 42 -26.75 -3.07 -19.10
C ASP A 42 -27.17 -1.59 -19.22
N GLY A 43 -26.95 -0.78 -18.18
CA GLY A 43 -27.38 0.60 -18.07
C GLY A 43 -28.85 0.76 -17.69
N SER A 44 -29.50 -0.32 -17.24
CA SER A 44 -30.88 -0.28 -16.75
C SER A 44 -30.96 -0.69 -15.28
N HIS A 45 -30.93 0.32 -14.43
CA HIS A 45 -31.21 0.23 -13.01
C HIS A 45 -32.07 1.45 -12.62
N ASP A 46 -32.76 1.36 -11.48
CA ASP A 46 -33.41 2.51 -10.85
C ASP A 46 -32.39 3.26 -9.96
N ASP A 47 -32.79 3.83 -8.82
CA ASP A 47 -31.89 4.55 -7.92
C ASP A 47 -30.86 3.63 -7.19
N TYR A 48 -30.79 2.36 -7.61
CA TYR A 48 -30.00 1.27 -7.03
C TYR A 48 -28.94 0.80 -8.05
N GLU A 49 -27.88 1.59 -8.20
CA GLU A 49 -26.76 1.35 -9.12
C GLU A 49 -25.93 0.08 -8.78
N PRO A 50 -25.21 -0.51 -9.76
CA PRO A 50 -24.45 -1.75 -9.58
C PRO A 50 -23.40 -1.73 -8.45
N ASN A 51 -22.75 -0.60 -8.21
CA ASN A 51 -21.72 -0.43 -7.17
C ASN A 51 -22.24 -0.72 -5.76
N LYS A 52 -23.53 -0.52 -5.49
CA LYS A 52 -24.16 -0.83 -4.21
C LYS A 52 -24.23 -2.31 -3.88
N SER A 53 -23.91 -3.19 -4.83
CA SER A 53 -23.81 -4.63 -4.60
C SER A 53 -22.39 -5.10 -4.23
N ILE A 54 -21.45 -4.15 -4.07
CA ILE A 54 -20.03 -4.39 -3.74
C ILE A 54 -19.47 -3.33 -2.77
N ASP A 55 -20.30 -2.60 -2.03
CA ASP A 55 -19.89 -1.46 -1.19
C ASP A 55 -19.74 -1.82 0.29
N GLY A 56 -20.10 -3.03 0.70
CA GLY A 56 -20.06 -3.51 2.07
C GLY A 56 -21.23 -3.03 2.94
N ASP A 57 -22.20 -2.29 2.40
CA ASP A 57 -23.40 -1.86 3.11
C ASP A 57 -24.53 -2.90 2.96
N LEU A 58 -24.66 -3.75 3.97
CA LEU A 58 -25.67 -4.82 4.00
C LEU A 58 -27.10 -4.31 4.25
N ALA A 59 -27.32 -3.00 4.35
CA ALA A 59 -28.65 -2.45 4.48
C ALA A 59 -29.43 -2.63 3.17
N SER A 60 -30.70 -3.03 3.25
CA SER A 60 -31.53 -3.25 2.06
C SER A 60 -31.72 -2.02 1.15
N ALA A 61 -31.38 -0.83 1.64
CA ALA A 61 -31.34 0.42 0.88
C ALA A 61 -30.08 0.57 0.01
N SER A 62 -28.98 -0.13 0.34
CA SER A 62 -27.85 -0.36 -0.55
C SER A 62 -28.06 -1.69 -1.27
N ARG A 63 -28.40 -1.60 -2.54
CA ARG A 63 -28.53 -2.74 -3.43
C ARG A 63 -28.37 -2.28 -4.85
N TRP A 64 -28.06 -3.21 -5.73
CA TRP A 64 -28.37 -3.09 -7.15
C TRP A 64 -29.82 -3.53 -7.38
N SER A 65 -30.55 -2.88 -8.29
CA SER A 65 -31.87 -3.34 -8.73
C SER A 65 -32.16 -3.03 -10.18
N SER A 66 -32.69 -4.03 -10.90
CA SER A 66 -33.06 -3.91 -12.31
C SER A 66 -34.33 -4.70 -12.61
N ASP A 67 -35.32 -4.05 -13.24
CA ASP A 67 -36.60 -4.64 -13.60
C ASP A 67 -36.54 -5.35 -14.97
N GLY A 68 -36.87 -6.64 -14.97
CA GLY A 68 -37.07 -7.43 -16.18
C GLY A 68 -36.25 -8.71 -16.22
N VAL A 69 -36.70 -9.62 -17.08
CA VAL A 69 -36.03 -10.90 -17.37
C VAL A 69 -34.82 -10.65 -18.27
N GLY A 70 -33.69 -11.30 -17.96
CA GLY A 70 -32.44 -11.18 -18.73
C GLY A 70 -31.60 -9.96 -18.37
N LYS A 71 -31.97 -9.21 -17.32
CA LYS A 71 -31.17 -8.12 -16.78
C LYS A 71 -29.96 -8.68 -16.07
N TYR A 72 -28.83 -8.01 -16.22
CA TYR A 72 -27.57 -8.57 -15.74
C TYR A 72 -26.72 -7.53 -15.04
N ILE A 73 -25.91 -8.03 -14.11
CA ILE A 73 -24.79 -7.33 -13.51
C ILE A 73 -23.51 -8.07 -13.85
N ILE A 74 -22.45 -7.33 -14.15
CA ILE A 74 -21.11 -7.81 -14.46
C ILE A 74 -20.15 -7.28 -13.40
N PHE A 75 -19.47 -8.21 -12.74
CA PHE A 75 -18.38 -7.94 -11.81
C PHE A 75 -17.04 -8.09 -12.53
N ASP A 76 -16.13 -7.13 -12.35
CA ASP A 76 -14.73 -7.19 -12.82
C ASP A 76 -13.81 -7.57 -11.66
N LEU A 77 -13.08 -8.67 -11.82
CA LEU A 77 -12.10 -9.18 -10.84
C LEU A 77 -10.67 -8.67 -11.07
N ALA A 78 -10.49 -7.68 -11.95
CA ALA A 78 -9.22 -7.08 -12.38
C ALA A 78 -8.29 -7.98 -13.21
N GLU A 79 -8.20 -9.26 -12.91
CA GLU A 79 -7.33 -10.23 -13.59
C GLU A 79 -8.03 -11.58 -13.82
N VAL A 80 -7.41 -12.44 -14.63
CA VAL A 80 -7.93 -13.79 -14.88
C VAL A 80 -7.55 -14.68 -13.70
N VAL A 81 -8.56 -15.24 -13.03
CA VAL A 81 -8.42 -16.10 -11.85
C VAL A 81 -9.29 -17.36 -11.99
N LYS A 82 -9.02 -18.40 -11.19
CA LYS A 82 -9.92 -19.55 -11.09
C LYS A 82 -11.09 -19.19 -10.19
N ILE A 83 -12.32 -19.25 -10.70
CA ILE A 83 -13.55 -18.90 -9.97
C ILE A 83 -14.31 -20.18 -9.67
N LYS A 84 -14.83 -20.33 -8.44
CA LYS A 84 -15.42 -21.58 -7.95
C LYS A 84 -16.82 -21.44 -7.34
N GLN A 85 -17.12 -20.33 -6.69
CA GLN A 85 -18.42 -20.10 -6.06
C GLN A 85 -18.70 -18.60 -5.85
N LEU A 86 -19.96 -18.24 -5.63
CA LEU A 86 -20.40 -16.89 -5.24
C LEU A 86 -21.07 -16.94 -3.87
N GLN A 87 -21.05 -15.84 -3.13
CA GLN A 87 -21.98 -15.58 -2.04
C GLN A 87 -22.80 -14.33 -2.38
N VAL A 88 -24.12 -14.48 -2.44
CA VAL A 88 -25.01 -13.39 -2.83
C VAL A 88 -26.02 -13.13 -1.73
N LEU A 89 -26.08 -11.88 -1.28
CA LEU A 89 -27.12 -11.40 -0.38
C LEU A 89 -28.26 -10.82 -1.22
N TRP A 90 -29.39 -11.53 -1.23
CA TRP A 90 -30.57 -11.15 -1.98
C TRP A 90 -31.44 -10.17 -1.20
N PHE A 91 -31.99 -9.17 -1.88
CA PHE A 91 -32.98 -8.28 -1.26
C PHE A 91 -34.25 -9.08 -0.90
N GLU A 92 -34.67 -9.04 0.36
CA GLU A 92 -35.78 -9.86 0.89
C GLU A 92 -35.58 -11.38 0.67
N GLY A 93 -34.34 -11.86 0.74
CA GLY A 93 -33.97 -13.27 0.50
C GLY A 93 -34.55 -14.31 1.46
N ASP A 94 -35.20 -13.89 2.56
CA ASP A 94 -35.97 -14.75 3.46
C ASP A 94 -37.46 -14.87 3.11
N SER A 95 -37.89 -14.20 2.04
CA SER A 95 -39.28 -14.20 1.57
C SER A 95 -39.42 -14.30 0.05
N ARG A 96 -38.34 -14.14 -0.72
CA ARG A 96 -38.31 -14.25 -2.18
C ARG A 96 -37.26 -15.23 -2.67
N ASN A 97 -37.63 -16.08 -3.63
CA ASN A 97 -36.68 -16.86 -4.42
C ASN A 97 -36.30 -16.07 -5.68
N TYR A 98 -35.02 -15.83 -5.93
CA TYR A 98 -34.52 -15.23 -7.16
C TYR A 98 -34.09 -16.32 -8.13
N TYR A 99 -34.23 -16.07 -9.43
CA TYR A 99 -33.86 -16.99 -10.50
C TYR A 99 -32.76 -16.35 -11.35
N PHE A 100 -31.71 -17.09 -11.70
CA PHE A 100 -30.56 -16.50 -12.38
C PHE A 100 -29.68 -17.51 -13.13
N ASP A 101 -28.89 -17.00 -14.07
CA ASP A 101 -27.78 -17.71 -14.72
C ASP A 101 -26.45 -17.03 -14.37
N ILE A 102 -25.34 -17.77 -14.40
CA ILE A 102 -23.99 -17.23 -14.18
C ILE A 102 -23.11 -17.60 -15.36
N ASP A 103 -22.48 -16.58 -15.95
CA ASP A 103 -21.46 -16.71 -16.99
C ASP A 103 -20.13 -16.10 -16.56
N ILE A 104 -19.03 -16.67 -17.05
CA ILE A 104 -17.66 -16.20 -16.82
C ILE A 104 -16.98 -15.84 -18.14
N SER A 105 -16.16 -14.78 -18.15
CA SER A 105 -15.42 -14.33 -19.33
C SER A 105 -14.00 -13.85 -18.99
N HIS A 106 -13.07 -14.01 -19.93
CA HIS A 106 -11.74 -13.38 -19.86
C HIS A 106 -11.72 -11.94 -20.37
N ASP A 107 -12.64 -11.56 -21.28
CA ASP A 107 -12.51 -10.37 -22.14
C ASP A 107 -13.80 -9.54 -22.31
N LYS A 108 -14.90 -9.94 -21.64
CA LYS A 108 -16.28 -9.42 -21.78
C LYS A 108 -16.95 -9.70 -23.12
N ALA A 109 -16.27 -10.34 -24.07
CA ALA A 109 -16.82 -10.64 -25.40
C ALA A 109 -17.27 -12.09 -25.49
N GLN A 110 -16.45 -13.04 -25.03
CA GLN A 110 -16.75 -14.46 -25.03
C GLN A 110 -17.13 -14.91 -23.61
N TRP A 111 -18.27 -15.58 -23.48
CA TRP A 111 -18.84 -15.97 -22.19
C TRP A 111 -19.02 -17.49 -22.12
N THR A 112 -18.59 -18.07 -21.00
CA THR A 112 -18.77 -19.48 -20.65
C THR A 112 -19.82 -19.57 -19.56
N SER A 113 -20.92 -20.28 -19.80
CA SER A 113 -21.94 -20.52 -18.77
C SER A 113 -21.45 -21.56 -17.77
N VAL A 114 -21.50 -21.21 -16.49
CA VAL A 114 -20.99 -22.02 -15.37
C VAL A 114 -22.08 -22.39 -14.35
N LEU A 115 -23.24 -21.75 -14.46
CA LEU A 115 -24.48 -22.16 -13.81
C LEU A 115 -25.65 -21.68 -14.65
N VAL A 116 -26.61 -22.57 -14.92
CA VAL A 116 -27.81 -22.27 -15.69
C VAL A 116 -29.03 -22.67 -14.87
N SER A 117 -30.07 -21.84 -14.85
CA SER A 117 -31.31 -22.03 -14.07
C SER A 117 -31.07 -22.13 -12.57
N GLY A 118 -30.17 -21.30 -12.04
CA GLY A 118 -29.95 -21.12 -10.61
C GLY A 118 -31.17 -20.52 -9.90
N GLN A 119 -31.33 -20.86 -8.63
CA GLN A 119 -32.41 -20.37 -7.78
C GLN A 119 -31.89 -20.12 -6.36
N SER A 120 -32.23 -18.98 -5.77
CA SER A 120 -31.94 -18.72 -4.34
C SER A 120 -32.95 -19.41 -3.42
N SER A 121 -32.54 -19.67 -2.19
CA SER A 121 -33.28 -20.44 -1.17
C SER A 121 -34.62 -19.82 -0.78
N GLY A 122 -34.70 -18.48 -0.75
CA GLY A 122 -35.89 -17.76 -0.29
C GLY A 122 -36.18 -17.93 1.21
N SER A 123 -35.19 -18.32 2.01
CA SER A 123 -35.37 -18.63 3.44
C SER A 123 -34.38 -17.96 4.39
N GLN A 124 -33.49 -17.09 3.89
CA GLN A 124 -32.49 -16.43 4.72
C GLN A 124 -32.22 -14.97 4.30
N ALA A 125 -32.07 -14.09 5.29
CA ALA A 125 -31.74 -12.68 5.12
C ALA A 125 -30.21 -12.42 5.14
N GLY A 126 -29.42 -13.45 4.90
CA GLY A 126 -27.96 -13.43 4.88
C GLY A 126 -27.41 -13.95 3.55
N TYR A 127 -26.10 -13.94 3.40
CA TYR A 127 -25.42 -14.45 2.20
C TYR A 127 -25.80 -15.89 1.89
N GLU A 128 -26.13 -16.13 0.63
CA GLU A 128 -26.36 -17.47 0.09
C GLU A 128 -25.19 -17.91 -0.77
N LEU A 129 -24.65 -19.09 -0.45
CA LEU A 129 -23.58 -19.72 -1.19
C LEU A 129 -24.13 -20.35 -2.48
N ILE A 130 -23.52 -20.02 -3.61
CA ILE A 130 -23.83 -20.54 -4.95
C ILE A 130 -22.56 -21.21 -5.49
N ASP A 131 -22.55 -22.54 -5.52
CA ASP A 131 -21.48 -23.34 -6.13
C ASP A 131 -21.62 -23.36 -7.66
N ILE A 132 -20.51 -23.26 -8.39
CA ILE A 132 -20.49 -23.21 -9.87
C ILE A 132 -19.42 -24.13 -10.47
N ASP A 133 -19.47 -24.35 -11.79
CA ASP A 133 -18.40 -25.05 -12.48
C ASP A 133 -17.09 -24.23 -12.46
N ASP A 134 -16.05 -24.78 -11.81
CA ASP A 134 -14.70 -24.20 -11.68
C ASP A 134 -14.13 -23.72 -13.03
N THR A 135 -14.00 -22.41 -13.22
CA THR A 135 -13.65 -21.81 -14.52
C THR A 135 -12.67 -20.66 -14.37
N ASP A 136 -11.71 -20.54 -15.30
CA ASP A 136 -10.83 -19.37 -15.34
C ASP A 136 -11.55 -18.18 -15.99
N GLY A 137 -11.40 -17.00 -15.41
CA GLY A 137 -11.94 -15.78 -16.00
C GLY A 137 -11.71 -14.56 -15.14
N ARG A 138 -12.02 -13.40 -15.72
CA ARG A 138 -11.90 -12.09 -15.08
C ARG A 138 -13.25 -11.46 -14.77
N TYR A 139 -14.26 -11.78 -15.57
CA TYR A 139 -15.58 -11.17 -15.49
C TYR A 139 -16.61 -12.21 -15.11
N VAL A 140 -17.45 -11.91 -14.12
CA VAL A 140 -18.60 -12.74 -13.74
C VAL A 140 -19.87 -11.97 -14.04
N ARG A 141 -20.77 -12.58 -14.79
CA ARG A 141 -22.08 -12.01 -15.09
C ARG A 141 -23.17 -12.83 -14.39
N ILE A 142 -23.98 -12.19 -13.57
CA ILE A 142 -25.23 -12.76 -13.08
C ILE A 142 -26.35 -12.20 -13.95
N THR A 143 -27.04 -13.08 -14.66
CA THR A 143 -28.21 -12.73 -15.46
C THR A 143 -29.47 -13.13 -14.69
N GLY A 144 -30.19 -12.16 -14.18
CA GLY A 144 -31.41 -12.35 -13.43
C GLY A 144 -32.62 -12.66 -14.32
N GLN A 145 -33.48 -13.55 -13.83
CA GLN A 145 -34.71 -14.01 -14.47
C GLN A 145 -35.95 -13.64 -13.62
N GLY A 146 -35.81 -12.62 -12.76
CA GLY A 146 -36.82 -12.18 -11.79
C GLY A 146 -36.79 -12.98 -10.49
N ASN A 147 -37.89 -12.90 -9.72
CA ASN A 147 -38.05 -13.59 -8.45
C ASN A 147 -39.46 -14.20 -8.31
N SER A 148 -39.74 -14.86 -7.19
CA SER A 148 -41.01 -15.53 -6.91
C SER A 148 -42.22 -14.61 -6.78
N VAL A 149 -42.02 -13.29 -6.72
CA VAL A 149 -43.07 -12.26 -6.56
C VAL A 149 -43.26 -11.45 -7.84
N ASP A 150 -42.16 -11.01 -8.46
CA ASP A 150 -42.17 -10.10 -9.62
C ASP A 150 -40.91 -10.27 -10.50
N ALA A 151 -40.76 -9.42 -11.52
CA ALA A 151 -39.66 -9.48 -12.48
C ALA A 151 -38.38 -8.74 -12.03
N TRP A 152 -38.32 -8.22 -10.80
CA TRP A 152 -37.16 -7.49 -10.31
C TRP A 152 -36.01 -8.43 -9.95
N ASN A 153 -34.81 -7.97 -10.25
CA ASN A 153 -33.55 -8.59 -9.84
C ASN A 153 -32.89 -7.61 -8.88
N SER A 154 -32.66 -8.05 -7.64
CA SER A 154 -32.20 -7.15 -6.59
C SER A 154 -31.18 -7.85 -5.69
N ILE A 155 -29.96 -7.34 -5.73
CA ILE A 155 -28.81 -7.88 -5.01
C ILE A 155 -28.29 -6.81 -4.06
N VAL A 156 -28.29 -7.11 -2.76
CA VAL A 156 -27.77 -6.22 -1.72
C VAL A 156 -26.25 -6.25 -1.73
N GLU A 157 -25.63 -7.43 -1.79
CA GLU A 157 -24.17 -7.57 -1.73
C GLU A 157 -23.73 -8.85 -2.42
N SER A 158 -22.57 -8.85 -3.08
CA SER A 158 -21.99 -10.00 -3.78
C SER A 158 -20.53 -10.20 -3.41
N GLN A 159 -20.17 -11.45 -3.13
CA GLN A 159 -18.79 -11.90 -2.99
C GLN A 159 -18.52 -13.02 -3.99
N ILE A 160 -17.34 -13.02 -4.60
CA ILE A 160 -16.92 -14.05 -5.55
C ILE A 160 -15.74 -14.79 -4.92
N TRP A 161 -15.69 -16.11 -5.01
CA TRP A 161 -14.67 -16.93 -4.35
C TRP A 161 -14.01 -17.90 -5.32
N GLY A 162 -12.70 -18.09 -5.15
CA GLY A 162 -11.90 -18.90 -6.06
C GLY A 162 -10.44 -19.09 -5.61
N CYS A 163 -9.54 -19.27 -6.58
CA CYS A 163 -8.11 -19.48 -6.38
C CYS A 163 -7.31 -18.73 -7.46
N LEU A 164 -6.11 -18.24 -7.14
CA LEU A 164 -5.20 -17.63 -8.12
C LEU A 164 -4.39 -18.74 -8.82
N GLU A 165 -4.14 -18.66 -10.14
CA GLU A 165 -3.32 -19.67 -10.83
C GLU A 165 -1.91 -19.71 -10.22
N GLY A 166 -1.53 -20.88 -9.71
CA GLY A 166 -0.20 -21.12 -9.14
C GLY A 166 -0.25 -21.68 -7.73
N ASP A 167 -0.84 -22.86 -7.53
CA ASP A 167 -0.61 -23.63 -6.31
C ASP A 167 0.77 -24.30 -6.34
N LYS A 168 1.79 -23.44 -6.26
CA LYS A 168 2.85 -23.62 -5.28
C LYS A 168 2.38 -22.85 -4.05
N THR A 169 2.12 -23.54 -2.95
CA THR A 169 1.82 -22.90 -1.66
C THR A 169 2.83 -21.81 -1.26
N PRO A 170 2.46 -20.82 -0.44
CA PRO A 170 1.12 -20.26 -0.15
C PRO A 170 1.02 -18.80 -0.67
N THR A 171 -0.15 -18.17 -0.77
CA THR A 171 -0.68 -17.28 0.30
C THR A 171 -2.05 -16.71 -0.10
N SER A 172 -2.76 -16.31 0.96
CA SER A 172 -4.12 -15.82 1.20
C SER A 172 -4.66 -14.58 0.46
N GLU A 173 -5.99 -14.52 0.35
CA GLU A 173 -6.83 -13.29 0.49
C GLU A 173 -6.63 -12.17 -0.56
N PRO A 174 -7.51 -11.15 -0.58
CA PRO A 174 -7.96 -10.50 -1.80
C PRO A 174 -6.82 -9.72 -2.44
N THR A 175 -6.65 -9.79 -3.76
CA THR A 175 -5.52 -9.11 -4.41
C THR A 175 -5.63 -7.60 -4.18
N PRO A 176 -4.64 -6.99 -3.50
CA PRO A 176 -4.51 -5.54 -3.44
C PRO A 176 -4.20 -5.03 -4.86
N VAL A 177 -4.44 -3.73 -5.11
CA VAL A 177 -3.71 -2.97 -6.16
C VAL A 177 -2.29 -3.54 -6.18
N PRO A 178 -1.73 -3.99 -7.32
CA PRO A 178 -0.46 -4.71 -7.29
C PRO A 178 0.56 -3.79 -6.63
N THR A 179 0.81 -4.04 -5.34
CA THR A 179 2.00 -3.61 -4.67
C THR A 179 3.08 -4.16 -5.59
N PRO A 180 3.94 -3.32 -6.17
CA PRO A 180 5.05 -3.83 -6.96
C PRO A 180 5.67 -4.97 -6.16
N GLU A 181 5.88 -6.16 -6.74
CA GLU A 181 6.59 -7.21 -6.01
C GLU A 181 8.00 -6.68 -5.75
N PHE A 182 8.20 -6.07 -4.58
CA PHE A 182 9.47 -5.50 -4.15
C PHE A 182 10.47 -6.61 -3.77
N ASN A 183 10.01 -7.87 -3.78
CA ASN A 183 10.79 -9.07 -3.47
C ASN A 183 11.45 -8.96 -2.07
N LEU A 184 10.68 -8.47 -1.10
CA LEU A 184 11.08 -8.34 0.31
C LEU A 184 10.68 -9.61 1.08
N ASP A 185 11.50 -10.03 2.03
CA ASP A 185 11.25 -11.21 2.87
C ASP A 185 10.72 -10.78 4.25
N ALA A 186 9.48 -11.16 4.56
CA ALA A 186 8.82 -10.84 5.84
C ALA A 186 9.50 -11.48 7.07
N ASN A 187 10.38 -12.47 6.87
CA ASN A 187 11.12 -13.13 7.97
C ASN A 187 12.45 -12.46 8.29
N LEU A 188 12.88 -11.50 7.47
CA LEU A 188 14.11 -10.74 7.71
C LEU A 188 13.82 -9.47 8.53
N PRO A 189 14.77 -9.01 9.37
CA PRO A 189 14.70 -7.67 9.92
C PRO A 189 14.75 -6.63 8.77
N PRO A 190 14.40 -5.36 9.01
CA PRO A 190 14.44 -4.34 7.97
C PRO A 190 15.78 -4.27 7.24
N SER A 191 16.92 -4.43 7.93
CA SER A 191 18.26 -4.45 7.32
C SER A 191 18.56 -5.68 6.45
N GLY A 192 17.72 -6.72 6.46
CA GLY A 192 17.82 -7.82 5.51
C GLY A 192 17.12 -7.54 4.17
N ASN A 193 16.20 -6.57 4.14
CA ASN A 193 15.45 -6.15 2.96
C ASN A 193 15.95 -4.79 2.39
N PHE A 194 16.59 -3.98 3.23
CA PHE A 194 17.07 -2.64 2.90
C PHE A 194 18.54 -2.49 3.28
N ASP A 195 19.35 -1.81 2.45
CA ASP A 195 20.66 -1.36 2.91
C ASP A 195 20.48 -0.21 3.91
N LEU A 196 20.74 -0.51 5.18
CA LEU A 196 20.61 0.46 6.27
C LEU A 196 21.96 0.90 6.84
N GLN A 197 23.08 0.49 6.23
CA GLN A 197 24.41 0.77 6.77
C GLN A 197 24.76 2.27 6.68
N ASP A 198 24.14 3.02 5.79
CA ASP A 198 24.26 4.47 5.69
C ASP A 198 23.11 5.22 6.36
N TRP A 199 22.48 4.62 7.36
CA TRP A 199 21.44 5.28 8.15
C TRP A 199 21.66 5.10 9.64
N THR A 200 21.32 6.12 10.42
CA THR A 200 20.94 5.94 11.83
C THR A 200 19.43 6.06 11.96
N LEU A 201 18.84 5.48 13.01
CA LEU A 201 17.41 5.56 13.29
C LEU A 201 17.18 6.33 14.59
N GLY A 202 16.46 7.44 14.53
CA GLY A 202 15.89 8.07 15.73
C GLY A 202 14.61 7.34 16.13
N VAL A 203 14.49 6.92 17.39
CA VAL A 203 13.36 6.13 17.90
C VAL A 203 12.60 6.89 18.98
N PRO A 204 11.27 6.70 19.11
CA PRO A 204 10.43 7.47 20.04
C PRO A 204 10.51 6.97 21.50
N VAL A 205 11.71 6.69 22.00
CA VAL A 205 11.98 6.26 23.39
C VAL A 205 13.27 6.87 23.93
N ASP A 206 13.39 6.92 25.25
CA ASP A 206 14.54 7.43 25.99
C ASP A 206 14.91 6.37 27.05
N ASN A 207 15.60 5.31 26.63
CA ASN A 207 15.95 4.22 27.53
C ASN A 207 17.13 4.59 28.43
N ASN A 208 17.97 5.54 28.00
CA ASN A 208 19.13 5.99 28.75
C ASN A 208 18.79 7.10 29.78
N ASN A 209 17.55 7.60 29.77
CA ASN A 209 17.01 8.66 30.61
C ASN A 209 17.80 9.98 30.54
N ASP A 210 18.34 10.33 29.37
CA ASP A 210 19.07 11.58 29.15
C ASP A 210 18.17 12.77 28.75
N GLY A 211 16.86 12.52 28.65
CA GLY A 211 15.84 13.49 28.29
C GLY A 211 15.68 13.68 26.78
N LYS A 212 16.28 12.80 25.96
CA LYS A 212 16.18 12.83 24.50
C LYS A 212 15.80 11.46 23.94
N SER A 213 15.24 11.49 22.75
CA SER A 213 15.00 10.26 21.99
C SER A 213 16.32 9.56 21.65
N ASP A 214 16.38 8.26 21.88
CA ASP A 214 17.50 7.40 21.54
C ASP A 214 17.78 7.39 20.03
N THR A 215 19.02 7.07 19.67
CA THR A 215 19.46 6.90 18.28
C THR A 215 20.18 5.58 18.12
N ILE A 216 19.61 4.70 17.29
CA ILE A 216 20.24 3.45 16.89
C ILE A 216 21.31 3.76 15.84
N LYS A 217 22.54 3.33 16.11
CA LYS A 217 23.70 3.62 15.25
C LYS A 217 23.75 2.68 14.04
N GLU A 218 24.48 3.08 13.01
CA GLU A 218 24.55 2.43 11.71
C GLU A 218 24.83 0.93 11.80
N ASN A 219 25.90 0.56 12.53
CA ASN A 219 26.29 -0.84 12.70
C ASN A 219 25.26 -1.66 13.48
N GLU A 220 24.51 -1.05 14.39
CA GLU A 220 23.45 -1.72 15.15
C GLU A 220 22.20 -1.89 14.28
N LEU A 221 21.82 -0.85 13.55
CA LEU A 221 20.68 -0.84 12.64
C LEU A 221 20.86 -1.87 11.50
N ALA A 222 22.03 -1.85 10.86
CA ALA A 222 22.40 -2.79 9.80
C ALA A 222 22.56 -4.23 10.31
N ASN A 223 22.78 -4.44 11.60
CA ASN A 223 22.91 -5.76 12.21
C ASN A 223 21.57 -6.29 12.78
N GLY A 224 20.47 -6.00 12.09
CA GLY A 224 19.16 -6.60 12.37
C GLY A 224 18.34 -5.95 13.49
N TYR A 225 18.55 -4.67 13.80
CA TYR A 225 17.71 -3.97 14.79
C TYR A 225 16.22 -4.01 14.40
N VAL A 226 15.38 -4.38 15.38
CA VAL A 226 13.92 -4.40 15.27
C VAL A 226 13.33 -3.95 16.60
N HIS A 227 12.21 -3.22 16.53
CA HIS A 227 11.33 -2.98 17.64
C HIS A 227 9.86 -3.07 17.21
N SER A 228 9.07 -3.90 17.90
CA SER A 228 7.67 -4.22 17.54
C SER A 228 6.75 -3.00 17.42
N ASP A 229 7.06 -1.92 18.13
CA ASP A 229 6.13 -0.80 18.25
C ASP A 229 6.45 0.38 17.32
N TRP A 230 7.68 0.49 16.81
CA TRP A 230 8.11 1.69 16.05
C TRP A 230 9.02 1.44 14.85
N PHE A 231 9.63 0.26 14.73
CA PHE A 231 10.50 -0.08 13.61
C PHE A 231 10.61 -1.59 13.37
N TYR A 232 9.89 -2.14 12.39
CA TYR A 232 9.83 -3.59 12.16
C TYR A 232 9.48 -3.93 10.71
N THR A 233 9.61 -5.21 10.35
CA THR A 233 9.20 -5.75 9.06
C THR A 233 7.73 -6.18 9.12
N ALA A 234 6.89 -5.67 8.22
CA ALA A 234 5.49 -6.07 8.09
C ALA A 234 5.35 -7.46 7.45
N ALA A 235 4.12 -8.01 7.47
CA ALA A 235 3.83 -9.32 6.90
C ALA A 235 4.08 -9.41 5.37
N ASP A 236 4.11 -8.27 4.68
CA ASP A 236 4.45 -8.12 3.27
C ASP A 236 5.94 -7.78 3.03
N GLY A 237 6.78 -7.82 4.06
CA GLY A 237 8.21 -7.50 3.99
C GLY A 237 8.56 -6.02 4.08
N GLY A 238 7.56 -5.12 4.08
CA GLY A 238 7.79 -3.67 4.17
C GLY A 238 8.42 -3.22 5.49
N MET A 239 9.28 -2.21 5.44
CA MET A 239 9.89 -1.56 6.60
C MET A 239 8.94 -0.53 7.21
N VAL A 240 8.37 -0.85 8.38
CA VAL A 240 7.38 -0.02 9.08
C VAL A 240 8.07 0.99 9.98
N PHE A 241 7.59 2.24 9.95
CA PHE A 241 7.90 3.26 10.93
C PHE A 241 6.62 3.71 11.63
N LYS A 242 6.65 3.81 12.96
CA LYS A 242 5.52 4.32 13.76
C LYS A 242 5.99 5.31 14.82
N ALA A 243 5.27 6.41 14.99
CA ALA A 243 5.55 7.43 15.99
C ALA A 243 4.26 7.93 16.68
N PRO A 244 4.09 7.70 18.00
CA PRO A 244 2.97 8.27 18.77
C PRO A 244 3.12 9.78 18.95
N ILE A 245 2.05 10.49 19.34
CA ILE A 245 2.07 11.93 19.63
C ILE A 245 2.98 12.24 20.83
N ASP A 246 2.84 11.48 21.92
CA ASP A 246 3.66 11.66 23.11
C ASP A 246 4.77 10.61 23.21
N ALA A 247 6.00 11.09 23.05
CA ALA A 247 7.24 10.34 23.18
C ALA A 247 8.42 11.31 23.34
N PRO A 248 9.58 10.83 23.80
CA PRO A 248 10.80 11.62 23.85
C PRO A 248 11.13 12.27 22.50
N LYS A 249 11.77 13.44 22.56
CA LYS A 249 12.07 14.32 21.43
C LYS A 249 13.58 14.34 21.20
N THR A 250 14.05 14.59 19.97
CA THR A 250 15.50 14.56 19.68
C THR A 250 16.29 15.66 20.37
N SER A 251 15.62 16.76 20.73
CA SER A 251 16.20 17.90 21.45
C SER A 251 15.09 18.76 22.05
N THR A 252 15.48 19.74 22.85
CA THR A 252 14.58 20.81 23.34
C THR A 252 14.04 21.70 22.22
N ASN A 253 14.61 21.63 21.02
CA ASN A 253 14.24 22.49 19.88
C ASN A 253 13.19 21.84 18.97
N THR A 254 12.87 20.55 19.16
CA THR A 254 11.76 19.92 18.45
C THR A 254 10.62 19.60 19.41
N SER A 255 9.40 19.91 18.96
CA SER A 255 8.17 19.64 19.71
C SER A 255 7.44 18.40 19.22
N TYR A 256 8.03 17.63 18.30
CA TYR A 256 7.39 16.58 17.51
C TYR A 256 8.20 15.27 17.56
N THR A 257 7.49 14.15 17.64
CA THR A 257 8.07 12.81 17.76
C THR A 257 8.41 12.23 16.40
N ARG A 258 9.33 11.26 16.35
CA ARG A 258 9.69 10.58 15.10
C ARG A 258 10.11 9.14 15.32
N SER A 259 9.87 8.32 14.30
CA SER A 259 10.63 7.11 14.00
C SER A 259 11.17 7.34 12.59
N GLU A 260 12.42 7.76 12.50
CA GLU A 260 12.93 8.35 11.27
C GLU A 260 14.43 8.14 11.10
N LEU A 261 14.82 7.75 9.89
CA LEU A 261 16.19 7.57 9.49
C LEU A 261 16.88 8.91 9.23
N ARG A 262 18.18 8.96 9.54
CA ARG A 262 19.09 10.06 9.21
C ARG A 262 20.29 9.50 8.48
N GLU A 263 20.57 10.02 7.30
CA GLU A 263 21.64 9.55 6.43
C GLU A 263 23.05 9.74 7.03
N MET A 264 23.88 8.74 6.81
CA MET A 264 25.22 8.55 7.38
C MET A 264 26.16 8.00 6.30
N LEU A 265 26.61 8.82 5.34
CA LEU A 265 27.49 8.35 4.26
C LEU A 265 28.82 7.76 4.77
N ARG A 266 29.16 7.98 6.05
CA ARG A 266 30.30 7.32 6.72
C ARG A 266 30.09 5.83 6.98
N ARG A 267 28.88 5.32 6.77
CA ARG A 267 28.54 3.89 6.82
C ARG A 267 29.03 3.17 8.07
N GLY A 268 28.87 3.78 9.25
CA GLY A 268 29.28 3.20 10.53
C GLY A 268 30.74 3.39 10.93
N ASP A 269 31.56 4.07 10.12
CA ASP A 269 32.89 4.53 10.52
C ASP A 269 32.78 5.71 11.50
N SER A 270 32.88 5.39 12.79
CA SER A 270 32.78 6.38 13.87
C SER A 270 33.97 7.34 13.97
N SER A 271 35.05 7.14 13.20
CA SER A 271 36.15 8.11 13.10
C SER A 271 35.74 9.38 12.34
N ILE A 272 34.73 9.28 11.48
CA ILE A 272 34.17 10.41 10.72
C ILE A 272 33.07 11.07 11.56
N LYS A 273 33.15 12.39 11.72
CA LYS A 273 32.17 13.15 12.50
C LYS A 273 30.80 13.14 11.82
N THR A 274 29.73 13.07 12.62
CA THR A 274 28.34 13.14 12.14
C THR A 274 28.03 14.44 11.39
N GLN A 275 28.57 15.57 11.84
CA GLN A 275 28.26 16.90 11.34
C GLN A 275 29.45 17.54 10.60
N GLY A 276 29.14 18.42 9.65
CA GLY A 276 30.10 19.22 8.88
C GLY A 276 30.35 18.70 7.46
N ILE A 277 31.02 19.52 6.64
CA ILE A 277 31.48 19.12 5.30
C ILE A 277 32.63 18.11 5.47
N ASN A 278 32.29 16.83 5.40
CA ASN A 278 33.18 15.69 5.57
C ASN A 278 32.58 14.47 4.87
N GLN A 279 33.24 13.31 4.98
CA GLN A 279 32.85 12.07 4.33
C GLN A 279 31.50 11.46 4.80
N ASN A 280 30.82 12.05 5.78
CA ASN A 280 29.50 11.60 6.23
C ASN A 280 28.32 12.32 5.54
N ASN A 281 28.54 13.53 5.04
CA ASN A 281 27.47 14.40 4.57
C ASN A 281 27.75 14.83 3.13
N TRP A 282 26.71 15.17 2.38
CA TRP A 282 26.84 15.63 1.01
C TRP A 282 26.65 17.15 0.90
N ILE A 283 27.06 17.72 -0.23
CA ILE A 283 26.89 19.14 -0.54
C ILE A 283 26.39 19.31 -1.97
N PHE A 284 25.92 20.50 -2.32
CA PHE A 284 25.47 20.79 -3.68
C PHE A 284 26.66 20.94 -4.65
N SER A 285 26.47 20.60 -5.92
CA SER A 285 27.50 20.76 -6.97
C SER A 285 27.85 22.22 -7.27
N SER A 286 27.11 23.18 -6.70
CA SER A 286 27.45 24.61 -6.72
C SER A 286 28.62 24.99 -5.81
N TYR A 287 29.06 24.09 -4.92
CA TYR A 287 30.23 24.32 -4.07
C TYR A 287 31.54 24.25 -4.86
N SER A 288 32.62 24.82 -4.33
CA SER A 288 33.94 24.72 -4.97
C SER A 288 34.42 23.26 -5.04
N PRO A 289 35.22 22.87 -6.06
CA PRO A 289 35.79 21.52 -6.15
C PRO A 289 36.57 21.08 -4.90
N ALA A 290 37.18 22.02 -4.18
CA ALA A 290 37.91 21.73 -2.94
C ALA A 290 37.00 21.35 -1.77
N GLU A 291 35.79 21.90 -1.70
CA GLU A 291 34.78 21.48 -0.72
C GLU A 291 34.11 20.17 -1.14
N GLN A 292 33.82 20.02 -2.44
CA GLN A 292 33.27 18.77 -2.99
C GLN A 292 34.17 17.58 -2.68
N ALA A 293 35.50 17.74 -2.78
CA ALA A 293 36.46 16.68 -2.45
C ALA A 293 36.50 16.29 -0.96
N LYS A 294 35.92 17.10 -0.05
CA LYS A 294 35.82 16.78 1.38
C LYS A 294 34.53 16.06 1.74
N ALA A 295 33.45 16.30 0.98
CA ALA A 295 32.14 15.74 1.22
C ALA A 295 32.09 14.23 0.91
N GLY A 296 31.16 13.52 1.53
CA GLY A 296 30.89 12.10 1.24
C GLY A 296 30.11 11.90 -0.07
N GLY A 297 29.52 12.97 -0.60
CA GLY A 297 28.80 12.96 -1.87
C GLY A 297 28.53 14.38 -2.38
N VAL A 298 28.25 14.49 -3.66
CA VAL A 298 27.88 15.74 -4.33
C VAL A 298 26.52 15.58 -5.00
N ASP A 299 25.67 16.60 -4.82
CA ASP A 299 24.23 16.55 -5.15
C ASP A 299 23.57 15.35 -4.47
N GLY A 300 22.30 15.05 -4.77
CA GLY A 300 21.67 13.89 -4.16
C GLY A 300 20.27 13.60 -4.69
N GLU A 301 19.89 12.33 -4.70
CA GLU A 301 18.53 11.91 -4.98
C GLU A 301 18.09 10.84 -3.98
N LEU A 302 17.04 11.15 -3.21
CA LEU A 302 16.34 10.20 -2.35
C LEU A 302 15.08 9.70 -3.07
N THR A 303 15.01 8.40 -3.30
CA THR A 303 13.81 7.73 -3.80
C THR A 303 13.22 6.83 -2.74
N ALA A 304 11.89 6.85 -2.62
CA ALA A 304 11.18 5.92 -1.76
C ALA A 304 9.87 5.47 -2.40
N THR A 305 9.47 4.24 -2.09
CA THR A 305 8.14 3.72 -2.36
C THR A 305 7.52 3.31 -1.04
N LEU A 306 6.33 3.81 -0.72
CA LEU A 306 5.69 3.62 0.57
C LEU A 306 4.17 3.66 0.47
N LYS A 307 3.52 3.20 1.53
CA LYS A 307 2.13 3.55 1.86
C LYS A 307 2.10 4.26 3.21
N VAL A 308 1.16 5.19 3.39
CA VAL A 308 0.85 5.73 4.73
C VAL A 308 -0.26 4.87 5.31
N ASP A 309 0.01 4.22 6.45
CA ASP A 309 -0.92 3.26 7.05
C ASP A 309 -1.92 3.96 7.97
N HIS A 310 -1.44 4.97 8.72
CA HIS A 310 -2.23 5.70 9.70
C HIS A 310 -1.69 7.11 9.87
N VAL A 311 -2.59 8.07 10.09
CA VAL A 311 -2.24 9.40 10.58
C VAL A 311 -3.06 9.74 11.80
N THR A 312 -2.60 10.72 12.57
CA THR A 312 -3.33 11.19 13.74
C THR A 312 -4.73 11.67 13.39
N THR A 313 -5.72 11.26 14.17
CA THR A 313 -7.14 11.63 14.02
C THR A 313 -7.61 12.61 15.10
N THR A 314 -6.77 12.85 16.12
CA THR A 314 -7.00 13.76 17.23
C THR A 314 -6.08 14.98 17.17
N GLY A 315 -6.41 16.03 17.93
CA GLY A 315 -5.58 17.24 18.04
C GLY A 315 -6.13 18.45 17.30
N SER A 316 -5.40 19.56 17.36
CA SER A 316 -5.83 20.84 16.79
C SER A 316 -5.97 20.75 15.27
N SER A 317 -6.91 21.52 14.70
CA SER A 317 -7.17 21.51 13.25
C SER A 317 -5.93 21.86 12.42
N GLY A 318 -5.02 22.69 12.95
CA GLY A 318 -3.75 23.01 12.28
C GLY A 318 -2.76 21.84 12.20
N GLN A 319 -2.93 20.81 13.02
CA GLN A 319 -1.96 19.73 13.21
C GLN A 319 -2.45 18.36 12.79
N VAL A 320 -3.73 18.06 13.03
CA VAL A 320 -4.32 16.74 12.80
C VAL A 320 -4.02 16.20 11.40
N GLY A 321 -3.65 14.91 11.37
CA GLY A 321 -3.44 14.14 10.17
C GLY A 321 -2.12 14.37 9.43
N ARG A 322 -1.22 15.22 9.95
CA ARG A 322 0.03 15.59 9.25
C ARG A 322 1.20 14.68 9.64
N VAL A 323 1.91 14.17 8.63
CA VAL A 323 3.16 13.43 8.79
C VAL A 323 4.16 13.85 7.72
N ILE A 324 5.42 14.04 8.08
CA ILE A 324 6.52 14.17 7.13
C ILE A 324 7.08 12.77 6.84
N VAL A 325 7.31 12.47 5.56
CA VAL A 325 7.76 11.14 5.10
C VAL A 325 9.14 11.14 4.43
N GLY A 326 9.67 12.32 4.10
CA GLY A 326 10.99 12.49 3.48
C GLY A 326 11.49 13.93 3.63
N GLN A 327 12.79 14.09 3.84
CA GLN A 327 13.41 15.41 4.05
C GLN A 327 14.81 15.50 3.45
N ILE A 328 15.22 16.72 3.14
CA ILE A 328 16.63 17.13 3.16
C ILE A 328 16.78 18.05 4.36
N HIS A 329 17.79 17.81 5.18
CA HIS A 329 18.17 18.71 6.25
C HIS A 329 19.58 19.23 6.01
N ALA A 330 19.78 20.53 6.23
CA ALA A 330 21.07 21.19 6.20
C ALA A 330 21.69 21.23 7.61
N LYS A 331 22.52 22.22 7.91
CA LYS A 331 23.06 22.39 9.26
C LYS A 331 21.95 22.72 10.29
N ASP A 332 21.16 23.75 9.99
CA ASP A 332 20.17 24.31 10.92
C ASP A 332 18.74 24.40 10.33
N ASP A 333 18.59 24.29 9.00
CA ASP A 333 17.34 24.48 8.26
C ASP A 333 17.06 23.30 7.30
N GLU A 334 15.85 23.21 6.74
CA GLU A 334 15.47 22.11 5.84
C GLU A 334 15.19 22.56 4.39
N PRO A 335 16.10 22.26 3.44
CA PRO A 335 15.85 22.47 2.01
C PRO A 335 14.56 21.82 1.51
N ALA A 336 14.14 20.70 2.09
CA ALA A 336 12.90 20.03 1.69
C ALA A 336 12.28 19.28 2.88
N ARG A 337 10.97 19.44 3.07
CA ARG A 337 10.15 18.56 3.92
C ARG A 337 8.89 18.16 3.16
N LEU A 338 8.76 16.87 2.86
CA LEU A 338 7.64 16.30 2.13
C LEU A 338 6.59 15.76 3.09
N TYR A 339 5.38 16.32 3.03
CA TYR A 339 4.28 15.99 3.91
C TYR A 339 3.24 15.13 3.20
N TYR A 340 2.67 14.20 3.95
CA TYR A 340 1.33 13.65 3.73
C TYR A 340 0.37 14.24 4.76
N ARG A 341 -0.88 14.50 4.35
CA ARG A 341 -1.94 14.91 5.28
C ARG A 341 -3.29 14.36 4.91
N LEU A 342 -3.93 13.64 5.83
CA LEU A 342 -5.34 13.24 5.72
C LEU A 342 -6.17 13.93 6.80
N LEU A 343 -7.21 14.66 6.41
CA LEU A 343 -8.10 15.33 7.37
C LEU A 343 -9.15 14.35 7.91
N PRO A 344 -9.61 14.52 9.17
CA PRO A 344 -10.71 13.72 9.70
C PRO A 344 -11.96 13.80 8.80
N GLY A 345 -12.54 12.64 8.51
CA GLY A 345 -13.71 12.51 7.64
C GLY A 345 -13.40 12.48 6.14
N HIS A 346 -12.14 12.65 5.73
CA HIS A 346 -11.75 12.42 4.34
C HIS A 346 -11.33 10.96 4.11
N SER A 347 -11.50 10.48 2.89
CA SER A 347 -10.98 9.18 2.44
C SER A 347 -9.58 9.28 1.83
N LYS A 348 -9.18 10.47 1.35
CA LYS A 348 -7.92 10.71 0.64
C LYS A 348 -7.13 11.90 1.18
N GLY A 349 -5.82 11.72 1.27
CA GLY A 349 -4.86 12.70 1.77
C GLY A 349 -4.20 13.54 0.67
N SER A 350 -3.64 14.68 1.09
CA SER A 350 -2.85 15.61 0.28
C SER A 350 -1.35 15.33 0.42
N ILE A 351 -0.58 15.68 -0.61
CA ILE A 351 0.89 15.75 -0.60
C ILE A 351 1.34 17.19 -0.86
N TYR A 352 2.26 17.70 -0.05
CA TYR A 352 2.83 19.04 -0.25
C TYR A 352 4.27 19.13 0.28
N LEU A 353 5.01 20.08 -0.29
CA LEU A 353 6.41 20.36 0.01
C LEU A 353 6.54 21.67 0.77
N ALA A 354 7.39 21.68 1.80
CA ALA A 354 7.95 22.90 2.38
C ALA A 354 9.43 23.02 1.99
N HIS A 355 9.85 24.24 1.65
CA HIS A 355 11.25 24.62 1.46
C HIS A 355 11.59 25.78 2.39
N GLU A 356 12.57 25.59 3.27
CA GLU A 356 13.03 26.62 4.22
C GLU A 356 14.42 27.14 3.83
N PRO A 357 14.51 28.39 3.35
CA PRO A 357 15.80 29.05 3.08
C PRO A 357 16.62 29.36 4.36
N THR A 358 17.95 29.33 4.26
CA THR A 358 18.84 29.67 5.41
C THR A 358 19.15 31.17 5.53
N ASN A 359 18.83 31.95 4.50
CA ASN A 359 19.14 33.39 4.41
C ASN A 359 18.08 34.28 5.07
N GLY A 360 17.13 33.69 5.82
CA GLY A 360 16.03 34.41 6.48
C GLY A 360 14.85 34.74 5.56
N ASN A 361 14.89 34.29 4.29
CA ASN A 361 13.73 34.33 3.42
C ASN A 361 12.60 33.48 4.02
N SER A 362 11.35 33.87 3.76
CA SER A 362 10.19 33.13 4.26
C SER A 362 10.15 31.72 3.69
N GLU A 363 9.77 30.77 4.54
CA GLU A 363 9.46 29.40 4.16
C GLU A 363 8.40 29.35 3.05
N GLN A 364 8.67 28.50 2.06
CA GLN A 364 7.89 28.38 0.84
C GLN A 364 7.10 27.07 0.86
N TRP A 365 5.84 27.13 0.46
CA TRP A 365 4.91 25.98 0.52
C TRP A 365 4.33 25.69 -0.85
N TYR A 366 4.44 24.43 -1.29
CA TYR A 366 4.00 23.98 -2.60
C TYR A 366 3.02 22.81 -2.47
N ASN A 367 1.77 23.02 -2.86
CA ASN A 367 0.79 21.94 -2.94
C ASN A 367 1.05 21.13 -4.20
N MET A 368 1.26 19.82 -4.06
CA MET A 368 1.49 18.91 -5.19
C MET A 368 0.21 18.14 -5.52
N ILE A 369 -0.35 17.45 -4.52
CA ILE A 369 -1.64 16.76 -4.62
C ILE A 369 -2.54 17.32 -3.52
N GLY A 370 -3.71 17.85 -3.89
CA GLY A 370 -4.60 18.48 -2.93
C GLY A 370 -4.01 19.79 -2.37
N THR A 371 -4.17 20.01 -1.06
CA THR A 371 -3.75 21.25 -0.40
C THR A 371 -3.39 21.03 1.08
N ARG A 372 -2.43 21.82 1.58
CA ARG A 372 -2.04 21.83 3.00
C ARG A 372 -3.08 22.43 3.96
N SER A 373 -4.13 23.06 3.43
CA SER A 373 -5.16 23.74 4.25
C SER A 373 -5.81 22.77 5.24
N ASN A 374 -6.15 23.26 6.44
CA ASN A 374 -6.83 22.49 7.48
C ASN A 374 -8.36 22.46 7.34
N SER A 375 -8.90 23.12 6.32
CA SER A 375 -10.34 23.18 6.02
C SER A 375 -10.63 22.97 4.53
N ALA A 376 -9.70 22.34 3.82
CA ALA A 376 -9.90 21.98 2.42
C ALA A 376 -11.03 20.96 2.27
N ALA A 377 -11.71 21.00 1.12
CA ALA A 377 -12.52 19.87 0.69
C ALA A 377 -11.62 18.65 0.38
N GLU A 378 -12.22 17.46 0.32
CA GLU A 378 -11.50 16.24 -0.01
C GLU A 378 -10.78 16.36 -1.37
N PRO A 379 -9.47 16.05 -1.45
CA PRO A 379 -8.77 16.06 -2.72
C PRO A 379 -9.25 14.91 -3.61
N ALA A 380 -9.91 15.25 -4.72
CA ALA A 380 -10.45 14.25 -5.67
C ALA A 380 -9.38 13.24 -6.15
N ASP A 381 -8.17 13.74 -6.40
CA ASP A 381 -7.01 12.96 -6.80
C ASP A 381 -6.00 12.76 -5.65
N GLY A 382 -6.48 12.78 -4.39
CA GLY A 382 -5.65 12.49 -3.22
C GLY A 382 -5.18 11.03 -3.14
N ILE A 383 -4.41 10.74 -2.09
CA ILE A 383 -3.82 9.41 -1.83
C ILE A 383 -4.46 8.83 -0.57
N ALA A 384 -5.13 7.68 -0.67
CA ALA A 384 -5.77 7.02 0.47
C ALA A 384 -4.73 6.46 1.46
N LEU A 385 -5.15 6.16 2.70
CA LEU A 385 -4.33 5.30 3.56
C LEU A 385 -4.23 3.91 2.92
N GLY A 386 -3.05 3.29 3.02
CA GLY A 386 -2.77 2.00 2.40
C GLY A 386 -2.45 2.06 0.89
N GLU A 387 -2.75 3.16 0.20
CA GLU A 387 -2.37 3.36 -1.21
C GLU A 387 -0.85 3.51 -1.33
N VAL A 388 -0.24 2.65 -2.15
CA VAL A 388 1.20 2.69 -2.44
C VAL A 388 1.48 3.81 -3.44
N PHE A 389 2.45 4.65 -3.12
CA PHE A 389 2.98 5.68 -4.01
C PHE A 389 4.50 5.77 -3.85
N SER A 390 5.16 6.43 -4.80
CA SER A 390 6.59 6.72 -4.70
C SER A 390 6.87 8.21 -4.71
N TYR A 391 7.99 8.60 -4.13
CA TYR A 391 8.54 9.95 -4.29
C TYR A 391 10.01 9.90 -4.70
N SER A 392 10.45 10.96 -5.39
CA SER A 392 11.86 11.34 -5.54
C SER A 392 12.05 12.75 -4.98
N ILE A 393 13.07 12.96 -4.15
CA ILE A 393 13.56 14.28 -3.71
C ILE A 393 14.98 14.41 -4.23
N LYS A 394 15.15 15.21 -5.29
CA LYS A 394 16.41 15.34 -6.02
C LYS A 394 16.95 16.76 -5.97
N VAL A 395 18.24 16.90 -5.73
CA VAL A 395 18.98 18.15 -5.90
C VAL A 395 20.02 17.98 -6.99
N THR A 396 20.10 18.94 -7.90
CA THR A 396 21.22 19.10 -8.84
C THR A 396 21.63 20.58 -8.88
N GLY A 397 22.79 20.89 -8.32
CA GLY A 397 23.24 22.28 -8.14
C GLY A 397 22.27 23.04 -7.25
N HIS A 398 21.57 24.03 -7.81
CA HIS A 398 20.56 24.81 -7.09
C HIS A 398 19.13 24.30 -7.25
N MET A 399 18.91 23.30 -8.11
CA MET A 399 17.56 22.87 -8.45
C MET A 399 17.13 21.73 -7.53
N LEU A 400 16.13 22.00 -6.67
CA LEU A 400 15.37 20.97 -5.98
C LEU A 400 14.20 20.53 -6.87
N THR A 401 14.10 19.24 -7.15
CA THR A 401 12.97 18.64 -7.87
C THR A 401 12.38 17.53 -7.01
N VAL A 402 11.09 17.67 -6.69
CA VAL A 402 10.32 16.66 -5.98
C VAL A 402 9.28 16.08 -6.94
N THR A 403 9.25 14.77 -7.07
CA THR A 403 8.31 14.06 -7.95
C THR A 403 7.51 13.04 -7.15
N ILE A 404 6.20 12.97 -7.37
CA ILE A 404 5.33 11.91 -6.85
C ILE A 404 4.89 11.02 -8.01
N TYR A 405 5.11 9.72 -7.86
CA TYR A 405 4.73 8.67 -8.81
C TYR A 405 3.59 7.85 -8.23
N ARG A 406 2.59 7.54 -9.06
CA ARG A 406 1.45 6.69 -8.70
C ARG A 406 1.08 5.84 -9.90
N ASP A 407 0.80 4.58 -9.66
CA ASP A 407 0.47 3.63 -10.71
C ASP A 407 -0.75 4.10 -11.51
N GLY A 408 -0.62 4.04 -12.84
CA GLY A 408 -1.68 4.47 -13.76
C GLY A 408 -1.97 5.98 -13.79
N LYS A 409 -1.19 6.81 -13.09
CA LYS A 409 -1.36 8.28 -13.06
C LYS A 409 -0.11 8.98 -13.59
N ALA A 410 -0.30 10.21 -14.08
CA ALA A 410 0.82 11.06 -14.48
C ALA A 410 1.62 11.52 -13.24
N ASP A 411 2.93 11.62 -13.41
CA ASP A 411 3.83 12.15 -12.39
C ASP A 411 3.46 13.58 -11.99
N VAL A 412 3.49 13.85 -10.68
CA VAL A 412 3.32 15.20 -10.15
C VAL A 412 4.68 15.74 -9.78
N VAL A 413 5.14 16.77 -10.49
CA VAL A 413 6.50 17.33 -10.36
C VAL A 413 6.42 18.75 -9.80
N GLN A 414 7.21 19.03 -8.76
CA GLN A 414 7.47 20.36 -8.24
C GLN A 414 8.96 20.66 -8.31
N THR A 415 9.31 21.79 -8.89
CA THR A 415 10.69 22.29 -8.95
C THR A 415 10.82 23.59 -8.16
N VAL A 416 11.90 23.73 -7.41
CA VAL A 416 12.25 24.92 -6.62
C VAL A 416 13.67 25.32 -6.99
N ASP A 417 13.83 26.58 -7.40
CA ASP A 417 15.15 27.18 -7.61
C ASP A 417 15.68 27.70 -6.26
N MET A 418 16.73 27.06 -5.75
CA MET A 418 17.35 27.39 -4.46
C MET A 418 18.56 28.33 -4.59
N SER A 419 18.71 28.99 -5.74
CA SER A 419 19.82 29.94 -5.99
C SER A 419 19.77 31.18 -5.11
N ASP A 420 18.64 31.48 -4.46
CA ASP A 420 18.52 32.52 -3.42
C ASP A 420 18.01 31.95 -2.08
N SER A 421 18.50 30.75 -1.72
CA SER A 421 18.12 30.08 -0.47
C SER A 421 19.24 29.98 0.56
N GLY A 422 20.43 30.55 0.29
CA GLY A 422 21.56 30.58 1.22
C GLY A 422 22.34 29.27 1.40
N PHE A 423 21.86 28.15 0.87
CA PHE A 423 22.52 26.84 0.97
C PHE A 423 23.87 26.72 0.26
N HIS A 424 24.26 27.71 -0.56
CA HIS A 424 25.49 27.72 -1.35
C HIS A 424 26.44 28.89 -1.01
N THR A 425 26.03 29.80 -0.12
CA THR A 425 26.81 31.00 0.23
C THR A 425 27.61 30.84 1.52
N GLY A 426 27.22 29.91 2.39
CA GLY A 426 27.96 29.52 3.59
C GLY A 426 29.06 28.51 3.29
N THR A 427 30.14 28.51 4.08
CA THR A 427 31.23 27.52 3.95
C THR A 427 31.06 26.30 4.85
N ASP A 428 29.94 26.21 5.57
CA ASP A 428 29.69 25.19 6.58
C ASP A 428 28.33 24.48 6.44
N GLN A 429 27.59 24.71 5.35
CA GLN A 429 26.38 23.95 5.08
C GLN A 429 26.76 22.57 4.55
N TYR A 430 26.09 21.57 5.10
CA TYR A 430 26.20 20.17 4.72
C TYR A 430 24.79 19.59 4.78
N MET A 431 24.53 18.63 3.91
CA MET A 431 23.21 18.07 3.71
C MET A 431 23.20 16.60 4.12
N TYR A 432 22.03 16.14 4.51
CA TYR A 432 21.73 14.72 4.70
C TYR A 432 20.24 14.49 4.48
N PHE A 433 19.91 13.34 3.90
CA PHE A 433 18.54 12.88 3.75
C PHE A 433 17.96 12.36 5.07
N LYS A 434 16.63 12.40 5.16
CA LYS A 434 15.85 11.73 6.21
C LYS A 434 14.61 11.08 5.60
N ALA A 435 14.20 9.93 6.12
CA ALA A 435 13.02 9.20 5.67
C ALA A 435 12.42 8.37 6.81
N GLY A 436 11.10 8.20 6.82
CA GLY A 436 10.38 7.50 7.87
C GLY A 436 9.08 8.22 8.22
N VAL A 437 8.76 8.36 9.50
CA VAL A 437 7.63 9.19 9.95
C VAL A 437 8.07 10.20 11.01
N TYR A 438 7.88 11.49 10.69
CA TYR A 438 8.05 12.60 11.62
C TYR A 438 6.68 13.24 11.87
N ASN A 439 6.16 13.07 13.10
CA ASN A 439 4.77 13.33 13.47
C ASN A 439 4.55 14.82 13.73
N GLN A 440 3.84 15.50 12.84
CA GLN A 440 3.64 16.95 12.91
C GLN A 440 2.40 17.34 13.73
N ASN A 441 2.05 16.50 14.70
CA ASN A 441 0.98 16.71 15.66
C ASN A 441 1.47 16.43 17.09
N ASN A 442 1.36 17.43 17.94
CA ASN A 442 1.70 17.39 19.35
C ASN A 442 0.56 17.90 20.25
N SER A 443 -0.67 17.93 19.72
CA SER A 443 -1.85 18.48 20.39
C SER A 443 -3.00 17.49 20.53
N GLY A 444 -2.85 16.27 19.99
CA GLY A 444 -3.83 15.20 20.08
C GLY A 444 -3.69 14.32 21.32
N ASP A 445 -4.40 13.20 21.31
CA ASP A 445 -4.27 12.15 22.32
C ASP A 445 -2.83 11.62 22.33
N PRO A 446 -2.17 11.53 23.50
CA PRO A 446 -0.80 11.04 23.62
C PRO A 446 -0.50 9.72 22.87
N ASN A 447 -1.47 8.82 22.79
CA ASN A 447 -1.32 7.49 22.17
C ASN A 447 -1.72 7.45 20.69
N ASP A 448 -2.34 8.51 20.16
CA ASP A 448 -2.58 8.63 18.72
C ASP A 448 -1.23 8.72 17.98
N PHE A 449 -1.17 8.29 16.73
CA PHE A 449 0.11 8.04 16.06
C PHE A 449 0.07 8.24 14.55
N VAL A 450 1.25 8.30 13.96
CA VAL A 450 1.45 8.20 12.51
C VAL A 450 2.22 6.93 12.21
N GLN A 451 1.90 6.29 11.08
CA GLN A 451 2.57 5.08 10.63
C GLN A 451 2.67 5.06 9.09
N ALA A 452 3.81 4.63 8.59
CA ALA A 452 4.02 4.36 7.17
C ALA A 452 4.88 3.12 6.98
N THR A 453 4.63 2.40 5.88
CA THR A 453 5.37 1.20 5.48
C THR A 453 6.12 1.50 4.19
N PHE A 454 7.45 1.40 4.24
CA PHE A 454 8.34 1.61 3.11
C PHE A 454 8.67 0.27 2.46
N TYR A 455 8.67 0.26 1.13
CA TYR A 455 9.01 -0.90 0.32
C TYR A 455 10.26 -0.71 -0.54
N ARG A 456 10.63 0.55 -0.77
CA ARG A 456 11.90 0.92 -1.38
C ARG A 456 12.40 2.17 -0.68
N LEU A 457 13.70 2.21 -0.42
CA LEU A 457 14.40 3.40 0.06
C LEU A 457 15.81 3.37 -0.52
N HIS A 458 16.18 4.42 -1.25
CA HIS A 458 17.51 4.51 -1.86
C HIS A 458 17.92 5.97 -2.01
N ASN A 459 19.12 6.29 -1.54
CA ASN A 459 19.82 7.54 -1.78
C ASN A 459 20.89 7.32 -2.87
N THR A 460 21.22 8.37 -3.61
CA THR A 460 22.34 8.36 -4.57
C THR A 460 23.03 9.70 -4.58
N HIS A 461 24.36 9.69 -4.74
CA HIS A 461 25.18 10.89 -4.83
C HIS A 461 26.30 10.69 -5.85
N SER A 462 26.77 11.79 -6.46
CA SER A 462 28.02 11.73 -7.22
C SER A 462 29.19 11.56 -6.24
N GLY A 463 30.04 10.55 -6.45
CA GLY A 463 31.19 10.27 -5.59
C GLY A 463 30.91 9.34 -4.40
N TYR A 464 29.72 8.75 -4.34
CA TYR A 464 29.32 7.74 -3.35
C TYR A 464 28.88 6.47 -4.11
N ASP A 465 29.64 5.39 -3.96
CA ASP A 465 29.51 4.16 -4.79
C ASP A 465 28.73 3.03 -4.10
N HIS A 466 27.80 3.37 -3.21
CA HIS A 466 26.89 2.44 -2.52
C HIS A 466 25.46 2.78 -2.91
#